data_AF-A0A1G1IF03-F1
#
_entry.id   AF-A0A1G1IF03-F1
#
_cell.length_a   1.000
_cell.length_b   1.000
_cell.length_c   1.000
_cell.angle_alpha   90.00
_cell.angle_beta   90.00
_cell.angle_gamma   90.00
#
_symmetry.space_group_name_H-M   'P 1'
#
loop_
_entity.id
_entity.type
_entity.pdbx_description
1 polymer ?
#
loop_
_entity_poly.entity_id
_entity_poly.type
_entity_poly.pdbx_seq_one_letter_code
_entity_poly.pdbx_strand_id
1 'polypeptide(L)'
;MNPVNLEELREQFRGTCFSQLVQHYLNRQSQDQRIDGIRATIETLPERARPLAEEFIDRWNVRAYDEQFWQKDTALVFGEIIEDARSVLSPLGLSADDEAVFNMFNIVVLNYAYSAYDQPKMRSFMGLAARIPWPSAVALLYPISATIYIAGWTPAGPAVVAGYGLANLGYLLLAAGIWAGSFHVLGLKKRWQVFTAALAFFLVGTMLSNIGK
;
A
#
# COMPACT_ATOMS: atom_id res chain seq x y z
N MET A 1 9.45 1.07 31.12
CA MET A 1 9.91 0.74 29.76
C MET A 1 11.44 0.66 29.81
N ASN A 2 12.04 -0.27 29.07
CA ASN A 2 13.50 -0.28 28.96
C ASN A 2 13.93 0.94 28.14
N PRO A 3 15.02 1.62 28.53
CA PRO A 3 15.52 2.75 27.75
C PRO A 3 15.86 2.30 26.33
N VAL A 4 15.56 3.16 25.35
CA VAL A 4 15.88 2.91 23.94
C VAL A 4 17.40 2.87 23.79
N ASN A 5 17.93 1.79 23.23
CA ASN A 5 19.35 1.66 22.91
C ASN A 5 19.55 1.82 21.40
N LEU A 6 19.99 3.01 20.98
CA LEU A 6 20.12 3.35 19.56
C LEU A 6 21.20 2.53 18.85
N GLU A 7 22.27 2.16 19.55
CA GLU A 7 23.33 1.33 18.96
C GLU A 7 22.84 -0.09 18.71
N GLU A 8 22.09 -0.66 19.65
CA GLU A 8 21.47 -1.98 19.47
C GLU A 8 20.49 -1.98 18.29
N LEU A 9 19.64 -0.95 18.19
CA LEU A 9 18.70 -0.80 17.08
C LEU A 9 19.43 -0.64 15.74
N ARG A 10 20.51 0.14 15.70
CA ARG A 10 21.34 0.30 14.50
C ARG A 10 21.90 -1.03 14.03
N GLU A 11 22.41 -1.86 14.94
CA GLU A 11 22.89 -3.20 14.61
C GLU A 11 21.77 -4.12 14.09
N GLN A 12 20.57 -4.04 14.67
CA GLN A 12 19.41 -4.81 14.20
C GLN A 12 19.00 -4.45 12.76
N PHE A 13 19.27 -3.22 12.32
CA PHE A 13 18.95 -2.75 10.97
C PHE A 13 20.00 -3.11 9.91
N ARG A 14 21.18 -3.58 10.31
CA ARG A 14 22.30 -3.83 9.41
C ARG A 14 21.96 -4.90 8.37
N GLY A 15 22.37 -4.66 7.11
CA GLY A 15 22.19 -5.59 6.00
C GLY A 15 20.79 -5.58 5.38
N THR A 16 19.89 -4.71 5.84
CA THR A 16 18.56 -4.53 5.25
C THR A 16 18.47 -3.20 4.52
N CYS A 17 17.82 -3.17 3.35
CA CYS A 17 17.64 -1.92 2.61
C CYS A 17 16.54 -1.07 3.28
N PHE A 18 16.68 0.25 3.28
CA PHE A 18 15.71 1.14 3.92
C PHE A 18 14.28 0.99 3.36
N SER A 19 14.15 0.74 2.05
CA SER A 19 12.87 0.40 1.41
C SER A 19 12.16 -0.79 2.06
N GLN A 20 12.91 -1.79 2.54
CA GLN A 20 12.34 -2.99 3.19
C GLN A 20 11.74 -2.64 4.55
N LEU A 21 12.37 -1.74 5.31
CA LEU A 21 11.82 -1.24 6.57
C LEU A 21 10.50 -0.50 6.32
N VAL A 22 10.46 0.40 5.35
CA VAL A 22 9.21 1.11 5.00
C VAL A 22 8.14 0.13 4.52
N GLN A 23 8.51 -0.86 3.70
CA GLN A 23 7.61 -1.91 3.23
C GLN A 23 7.06 -2.78 4.37
N HIS A 24 7.84 -3.00 5.42
CA HIS A 24 7.41 -3.70 6.63
C HIS A 24 6.24 -2.98 7.31
N TYR A 25 6.38 -1.68 7.55
CA TYR A 25 5.32 -0.84 8.10
C TYR A 25 4.11 -0.74 7.16
N LEU A 26 4.37 -0.61 5.85
CA LEU A 26 3.34 -0.55 4.83
C LEU A 26 2.43 -1.80 4.82
N ASN A 27 2.99 -2.97 5.11
CA ASN A 27 2.27 -4.25 5.09
C ASN A 27 1.52 -4.56 6.39
N ARG A 28 1.97 -4.03 7.54
CA ARG A 28 1.39 -4.35 8.86
C ARG A 28 0.24 -3.45 9.27
N GLN A 29 0.18 -2.24 8.73
CA GLN A 29 -0.80 -1.23 9.15
C GLN A 29 -1.71 -0.81 7.99
N SER A 30 -2.99 -0.63 8.32
CA SER A 30 -3.95 0.08 7.46
C SER A 30 -3.58 1.57 7.36
N GLN A 31 -4.23 2.30 6.44
CA GLN A 31 -3.97 3.74 6.28
C GLN A 31 -4.30 4.53 7.54
N ASP A 32 -5.47 4.29 8.14
CA ASP A 32 -5.90 4.97 9.36
C ASP A 32 -4.94 4.69 10.52
N GLN A 33 -4.53 3.43 10.68
CA GLN A 33 -3.53 3.03 11.69
C GLN A 33 -2.16 3.72 11.50
N ARG A 34 -1.77 4.06 10.27
CA ARG A 34 -0.53 4.81 10.02
C ARG A 34 -0.67 6.28 10.42
N ILE A 35 -1.79 6.92 10.08
CA ILE A 35 -2.05 8.31 10.47
C ILE A 35 -2.09 8.41 11.99
N ASP A 36 -2.82 7.50 12.65
CA ASP A 36 -2.90 7.42 14.11
C ASP A 36 -1.52 7.12 14.72
N GLY A 37 -0.73 6.24 14.09
CA GLY A 37 0.64 5.95 14.49
C GLY A 37 1.53 7.19 14.46
N ILE A 38 1.52 7.96 13.37
CA ILE A 38 2.30 9.21 13.25
C ILE A 38 1.88 10.20 14.34
N ARG A 39 0.56 10.42 14.52
CA ARG A 39 0.05 11.34 15.54
C ARG A 39 0.45 10.91 16.95
N ALA A 40 0.29 9.63 17.27
CA ALA A 40 0.69 9.09 18.56
C ALA A 40 2.19 9.24 18.81
N THR A 41 3.05 8.98 17.80
CA THR A 41 4.50 9.18 17.93
C THR A 41 4.88 10.66 18.08
N ILE A 42 4.13 11.59 17.47
CA ILE A 42 4.32 13.03 17.72
C ILE A 42 3.90 13.38 19.15
N GLU A 43 2.81 12.81 19.65
CA GLU A 43 2.33 13.05 21.02
C GLU A 43 3.32 12.54 22.08
N THR A 44 4.09 11.48 21.80
CA THR A 44 5.16 11.00 22.69
C THR A 44 6.40 11.89 22.69
N LEU A 45 6.55 12.83 21.75
CA LEU A 45 7.60 13.83 21.82
C LEU A 45 7.33 14.82 22.97
N PRO A 46 8.39 15.35 23.61
CA PRO A 46 8.27 16.47 24.53
C PRO A 46 7.51 17.64 23.86
N GLU A 47 6.62 18.31 24.60
CA GLU A 47 5.71 19.33 24.03
C GLU A 47 6.43 20.40 23.21
N ARG A 48 7.64 20.79 23.64
CA ARG A 48 8.49 21.79 22.95
C ARG A 48 9.04 21.31 21.60
N ALA A 49 9.17 19.99 21.41
CA ALA A 49 9.70 19.37 20.20
C ALA A 49 8.61 19.02 19.18
N ARG A 50 7.33 18.91 19.60
CA ARG A 50 6.21 18.55 18.70
C ARG A 50 6.12 19.43 17.44
N PRO A 51 6.29 20.78 17.51
CA PRO A 51 6.25 21.62 16.32
C PRO A 51 7.38 21.34 15.32
N LEU A 52 8.48 20.73 15.75
CA LEU A 52 9.63 20.43 14.89
C LEU A 52 9.38 19.20 14.00
N ALA A 53 8.40 18.37 14.33
CA ALA A 53 8.13 17.14 13.59
C ALA A 53 7.75 17.40 12.12
N GLU A 54 6.94 18.44 11.87
CA GLU A 54 6.50 18.80 10.52
C GLU A 54 7.68 19.27 9.65
N GLU A 55 8.48 20.21 10.16
CA GLU A 55 9.67 20.69 9.44
C GLU A 55 10.68 19.55 9.20
N PHE A 56 10.82 18.64 10.17
CA PHE A 56 11.71 17.49 10.05
C PHE A 56 11.23 16.50 8.97
N ILE A 57 9.92 16.25 8.90
CA ILE A 57 9.32 15.44 7.82
C ILE A 57 9.61 16.07 6.46
N ASP A 58 9.37 17.38 6.31
CA ASP A 58 9.57 18.08 5.04
C ASP A 58 11.02 18.03 4.56
N ARG A 59 11.97 18.19 5.48
CA ARG A 59 13.40 18.07 5.19
C ARG A 59 13.77 16.69 4.64
N TRP A 60 13.24 15.64 5.26
CA TRP A 60 13.52 14.27 4.84
C TRP A 60 12.80 13.89 3.55
N ASN A 61 11.58 14.39 3.33
CA ASN A 61 10.80 14.13 2.11
C ASN A 61 11.54 14.45 0.81
N VAL A 62 12.50 15.38 0.82
CA VAL A 62 13.37 15.67 -0.34
C VAL A 62 14.13 14.42 -0.81
N ARG A 63 14.52 13.52 0.11
CA ARG A 63 15.22 12.26 -0.20
C ARG A 63 14.32 11.23 -0.86
N ALA A 64 12.99 11.38 -0.78
CA ALA A 64 12.06 10.39 -1.30
C ALA A 64 12.18 10.15 -2.81
N TYR A 65 12.71 11.14 -3.53
CA TYR A 65 12.90 11.09 -4.98
C TYR A 65 14.27 10.58 -5.42
N ASP A 66 15.14 10.21 -4.47
CA ASP A 66 16.44 9.60 -4.74
C ASP A 66 16.29 8.06 -4.72
N GLU A 67 16.44 7.42 -5.88
CA GLU A 67 16.35 5.96 -5.98
C GLU A 67 17.46 5.25 -5.19
N GLN A 68 18.66 5.84 -5.12
CA GLN A 68 19.80 5.26 -4.40
C GLN A 68 19.56 5.30 -2.90
N PHE A 69 18.88 6.33 -2.39
CA PHE A 69 18.51 6.44 -0.98
C PHE A 69 17.72 5.22 -0.50
N TRP A 70 16.79 4.71 -1.31
CA TRP A 70 15.96 3.56 -0.94
C TRP A 70 16.70 2.22 -0.90
N GLN A 71 17.84 2.14 -1.59
CA GLN A 71 18.73 0.97 -1.60
C GLN A 71 19.85 1.05 -0.55
N LYS A 72 19.98 2.17 0.16
CA LYS A 72 20.94 2.30 1.26
C LYS A 72 20.60 1.32 2.39
N ASP A 73 21.65 0.88 3.08
CA ASP A 73 21.54 0.10 4.32
C ASP A 73 20.76 0.91 5.37
N THR A 74 19.78 0.26 6.00
CA THR A 74 18.90 0.88 7.00
C THR A 74 19.69 1.38 8.20
N ALA A 75 20.77 0.70 8.60
CA ALA A 75 21.62 1.15 9.70
C ALA A 75 22.35 2.47 9.38
N LEU A 76 22.67 2.71 8.10
CA LEU A 76 23.26 3.97 7.65
C LEU A 76 22.21 5.08 7.64
N VAL A 77 21.04 4.82 7.04
CA VAL A 77 19.94 5.80 7.00
C VAL A 77 19.44 6.14 8.41
N PHE A 78 19.36 5.14 9.29
CA PHE A 78 19.07 5.32 10.71
C PHE A 78 20.09 6.27 11.35
N GLY A 79 21.39 6.03 11.18
CA GLY A 79 22.43 6.93 11.67
C GLY A 79 22.30 8.36 11.17
N GLU A 80 22.07 8.55 9.87
CA GLU A 80 21.86 9.88 9.25
C GLU A 80 20.65 10.61 9.87
N ILE A 81 19.52 9.91 10.07
CA ILE A 81 18.31 10.49 10.67
C ILE A 81 18.52 10.81 12.15
N ILE A 82 19.17 9.91 12.91
CA ILE A 82 19.44 10.10 14.34
C ILE A 82 20.35 11.31 14.56
N GLU A 83 21.39 11.49 13.74
CA GLU A 83 22.29 12.65 13.81
C GLU A 83 21.56 13.97 13.52
N ASP A 84 20.74 14.00 12.46
CA ASP A 84 19.93 15.18 12.11
C ASP A 84 18.87 15.48 13.19
N ALA A 85 18.23 14.45 13.75
CA ALA A 85 17.29 14.59 14.86
C ALA A 85 17.97 15.19 16.10
N ARG A 86 19.18 14.73 16.47
CA ARG A 86 19.96 15.33 17.58
C ARG A 86 20.28 16.80 17.31
N SER A 87 20.63 17.15 16.07
CA SER A 87 20.89 18.54 15.67
C SER A 87 19.66 19.42 15.86
N VAL A 88 18.48 18.97 15.44
CA VAL A 88 17.21 19.69 15.57
C VAL A 88 16.72 19.79 17.02
N LEU A 89 17.00 18.77 17.84
CA LEU A 89 16.60 18.73 19.25
C LEU A 89 17.59 19.45 20.19
N SER A 90 18.82 19.71 19.74
CA SER A 90 19.88 20.37 20.51
C SER A 90 19.49 21.74 21.06
N PRO A 91 18.87 22.67 20.29
CA PRO A 91 18.42 23.97 20.80
C PRO A 91 17.40 23.88 21.95
N LEU A 92 16.71 22.74 22.07
CA LEU A 92 15.73 22.50 23.14
C LEU A 92 16.34 21.79 24.37
N GLY A 93 17.63 21.45 24.32
CA GLY A 93 18.30 20.65 25.35
C GLY A 93 17.90 19.17 25.32
N LEU A 94 17.35 18.68 24.20
CA LEU A 94 16.81 17.32 24.05
C LEU A 94 17.71 16.41 23.20
N SER A 95 18.90 16.86 22.81
CA SER A 95 19.80 16.08 21.94
C SER A 95 20.29 14.77 22.57
N ALA A 96 20.24 14.63 23.90
CA ALA A 96 20.64 13.42 24.63
C ALA A 96 19.46 12.49 24.98
N ASP A 97 18.24 12.88 24.61
CA ASP A 97 17.04 12.06 24.84
C ASP A 97 16.89 11.06 23.69
N ASP A 98 17.41 9.85 23.89
CA ASP A 98 17.39 8.79 22.88
C ASP A 98 15.96 8.36 22.49
N GLU A 99 14.97 8.52 23.38
CA GLU A 99 13.57 8.22 23.07
C GLU A 99 12.97 9.27 22.13
N ALA A 100 13.20 10.56 22.41
CA ALA A 100 12.78 11.63 21.52
C ALA A 100 13.45 11.52 20.13
N VAL A 101 14.76 11.24 20.11
CA VAL A 101 15.54 11.08 18.87
C VAL A 101 15.04 9.86 18.08
N PHE A 102 14.75 8.74 18.74
CA PHE A 102 14.17 7.56 18.08
C PHE A 102 12.75 7.82 17.54
N ASN A 103 11.94 8.58 18.27
CA ASN A 103 10.60 8.97 17.82
C ASN A 103 10.66 9.83 16.55
N MET A 104 11.65 10.72 16.40
CA MET A 104 11.88 11.46 15.15
C MET A 104 12.17 10.52 13.97
N PHE A 105 12.97 9.46 14.19
CA PHE A 105 13.18 8.43 13.17
C PHE A 105 11.89 7.69 12.79
N ASN A 106 11.10 7.26 13.78
CA ASN A 106 9.84 6.57 13.53
C ASN A 106 8.85 7.44 12.75
N ILE A 107 8.78 8.73 13.05
CA ILE A 107 7.93 9.69 12.32
C ILE A 107 8.30 9.72 10.83
N VAL A 108 9.60 9.78 10.49
CA VAL A 108 10.06 9.75 9.10
C VAL A 108 9.69 8.44 8.40
N VAL A 109 9.93 7.29 9.05
CA VAL A 109 9.61 5.97 8.49
C VAL A 109 8.11 5.81 8.26
N LEU A 110 7.28 6.19 9.23
CA LEU A 110 5.83 6.12 9.12
C LEU A 110 5.28 7.07 8.05
N ASN A 111 5.85 8.28 7.94
CA ASN A 111 5.48 9.22 6.89
C ASN A 111 5.80 8.68 5.49
N TYR A 112 6.95 8.02 5.30
CA TYR A 112 7.23 7.34 4.03
C TYR A 112 6.29 6.17 3.77
N ALA A 113 5.94 5.38 4.79
CA ALA A 113 4.96 4.31 4.64
C ALA A 113 3.58 4.85 4.25
N TYR A 114 3.17 5.99 4.83
CA TYR A 114 1.95 6.70 4.46
C TYR A 114 2.00 7.19 3.01
N SER A 115 3.07 7.87 2.62
CA SER A 115 3.22 8.42 1.26
C SER A 115 3.31 7.32 0.20
N ALA A 116 3.97 6.20 0.50
CA ALA A 116 4.05 5.01 -0.36
C ALA A 116 2.68 4.35 -0.58
N TYR A 117 1.77 4.46 0.40
CA TYR A 117 0.42 3.93 0.25
C TYR A 117 -0.39 4.73 -0.77
N ASP A 118 -0.35 6.06 -0.67
CA ASP A 118 -1.15 6.97 -1.49
C ASP A 118 -0.59 7.17 -2.89
N GLN A 119 0.74 7.03 -3.05
CA GLN A 119 1.44 7.30 -4.30
C GLN A 119 2.10 6.04 -4.89
N PRO A 120 1.44 5.33 -5.83
CA PRO A 120 2.01 4.15 -6.49
C PRO A 120 3.35 4.41 -7.18
N LYS A 121 3.57 5.62 -7.70
CA LYS A 121 4.85 6.02 -8.30
C LYS A 121 5.99 5.99 -7.29
N MET A 122 5.73 6.41 -6.05
CA MET A 122 6.73 6.38 -4.98
C MET A 122 7.16 4.94 -4.66
N ARG A 123 6.22 3.99 -4.66
CA ARG A 123 6.55 2.55 -4.49
C ARG A 123 7.51 2.06 -5.59
N SER A 124 7.30 2.50 -6.82
CA SER A 124 8.20 2.18 -7.93
C SER A 124 9.61 2.74 -7.69
N PHE A 125 9.73 4.01 -7.27
CA PHE A 125 11.03 4.62 -6.94
C PHE A 125 11.73 3.93 -5.77
N MET A 126 10.97 3.36 -4.84
CA MET A 126 11.51 2.58 -3.73
C MET A 126 11.95 1.16 -4.14
N GLY A 127 11.73 0.75 -5.40
CA GLY A 127 11.95 -0.62 -5.85
C GLY A 127 10.94 -1.62 -5.26
N LEU A 128 9.81 -1.14 -4.72
CA LEU A 128 8.77 -1.99 -4.14
C LEU A 128 7.84 -2.47 -5.26
N ALA A 129 7.77 -3.80 -5.44
CA ALA A 129 6.85 -4.39 -6.41
C ALA A 129 5.40 -3.98 -6.11
N ALA A 130 4.69 -3.52 -7.14
CA ALA A 130 3.26 -3.26 -7.04
C ALA A 130 2.54 -4.52 -6.54
N ARG A 131 1.63 -4.37 -5.58
CA ARG A 131 0.83 -5.48 -5.06
C ARG A 131 -0.18 -5.89 -6.14
N ILE A 132 0.25 -6.73 -7.07
CA ILE A 132 -0.62 -7.26 -8.12
C ILE A 132 -1.75 -8.04 -7.42
N PRO A 133 -3.02 -7.76 -7.74
CA PRO A 133 -4.15 -8.44 -7.14
C PRO A 133 -4.35 -9.85 -7.73
N TRP A 134 -3.34 -10.70 -7.55
CA TRP A 134 -3.19 -12.03 -8.16
C TRP A 134 -4.45 -12.90 -8.04
N PRO A 135 -5.15 -12.99 -6.89
CA PRO A 135 -6.35 -13.84 -6.81
C PRO A 135 -7.46 -13.40 -7.76
N SER A 136 -7.78 -12.10 -7.81
CA SER A 136 -8.79 -11.58 -8.75
C SER A 136 -8.32 -11.62 -10.21
N ALA A 137 -7.00 -11.53 -10.46
CA ALA A 137 -6.45 -11.66 -11.81
C ALA A 137 -6.55 -13.10 -12.34
N VAL A 138 -6.17 -14.08 -11.51
CA VAL A 138 -6.29 -15.51 -11.85
C VAL A 138 -7.76 -15.90 -12.01
N ALA A 139 -8.64 -15.37 -11.16
CA ALA A 139 -10.08 -15.62 -11.24
C ALA A 139 -10.69 -15.21 -12.59
N LEU A 140 -10.17 -14.18 -13.26
CA LEU A 140 -10.63 -13.75 -14.59
C LEU A 140 -10.35 -14.77 -15.69
N LEU A 141 -9.48 -15.75 -15.48
CA LEU A 141 -9.27 -16.83 -16.45
C LEU A 141 -10.57 -17.57 -16.73
N TYR A 142 -11.44 -17.77 -15.74
CA TYR A 142 -12.74 -18.43 -15.94
C TYR A 142 -13.62 -17.73 -17.00
N PRO A 143 -14.04 -16.46 -16.83
CA PRO A 143 -14.88 -15.79 -17.82
C PRO A 143 -14.16 -15.58 -19.17
N ILE A 144 -12.84 -15.40 -19.18
CA ILE A 144 -12.05 -15.30 -20.43
C ILE A 144 -12.11 -16.62 -21.20
N SER A 145 -11.81 -17.74 -20.54
CA SER A 145 -11.87 -19.07 -21.15
C SER A 145 -13.29 -19.41 -21.63
N ALA A 146 -14.31 -19.05 -20.86
CA ALA A 146 -15.71 -19.22 -21.25
C ALA A 146 -16.05 -18.43 -22.52
N THR A 147 -15.56 -17.20 -22.64
CA THR A 147 -15.75 -16.34 -23.82
C THR A 147 -15.04 -16.90 -25.05
N ILE A 148 -13.77 -17.32 -24.89
CA ILE A 148 -12.97 -17.94 -25.97
C ILE A 148 -13.63 -19.22 -26.46
N TYR A 149 -14.15 -20.04 -25.54
CA TYR A 149 -14.84 -21.28 -25.87
C TYR A 149 -16.06 -21.02 -26.77
N ILE A 150 -16.96 -20.12 -26.37
CA ILE A 150 -18.14 -19.77 -27.17
C ILE A 150 -17.75 -19.13 -28.51
N ALA A 151 -16.73 -18.26 -28.54
CA ALA A 151 -16.25 -17.65 -29.77
C ALA A 151 -15.68 -18.66 -30.78
N GLY A 152 -15.01 -19.72 -30.31
CA GLY A 152 -14.34 -20.70 -31.16
C GLY A 152 -15.19 -21.91 -31.54
N TRP A 153 -16.16 -22.29 -30.71
CA TRP A 153 -16.85 -23.58 -30.82
C TRP A 153 -18.35 -23.48 -31.04
N THR A 154 -18.92 -22.27 -31.02
CA THR A 154 -20.34 -22.07 -31.33
C THR A 154 -20.52 -21.02 -32.43
N PRO A 155 -21.45 -21.23 -33.38
CA PRO A 155 -21.80 -20.23 -34.39
C PRO A 155 -22.64 -19.13 -33.74
N ALA A 156 -22.00 -18.30 -32.91
CA ALA A 156 -22.61 -17.21 -32.18
C ALA A 156 -22.17 -15.86 -32.74
N GLY A 157 -23.11 -14.94 -32.92
CA GLY A 157 -22.78 -13.56 -33.30
C GLY A 157 -21.97 -12.85 -32.21
N PRO A 158 -21.21 -11.77 -32.53
CA PRO A 158 -20.36 -11.07 -31.58
C PRO A 158 -21.07 -10.60 -30.31
N ALA A 159 -22.34 -10.17 -30.44
CA ALA A 159 -23.16 -9.76 -29.30
C ALA A 159 -23.42 -10.92 -28.32
N VAL A 160 -23.68 -12.12 -28.83
CA VAL A 160 -23.93 -13.31 -28.02
C VAL A 160 -22.66 -13.75 -27.29
N VAL A 161 -21.52 -13.72 -27.98
CA VAL A 161 -20.19 -14.02 -27.41
C VAL A 161 -19.87 -13.04 -26.27
N ALA A 162 -20.01 -11.74 -26.50
CA ALA A 162 -19.79 -10.72 -25.49
C ALA A 162 -20.75 -10.87 -24.30
N GLY A 163 -22.03 -11.14 -24.58
CA GLY A 163 -23.03 -11.39 -23.56
C GLY A 163 -22.68 -12.57 -22.66
N TYR A 164 -22.18 -13.66 -23.25
CA TYR A 164 -21.78 -14.85 -22.51
C TYR A 164 -20.59 -14.56 -21.59
N GLY A 165 -19.59 -13.82 -22.09
CA GLY A 165 -18.45 -13.40 -21.27
C GLY A 165 -18.85 -12.53 -20.08
N LEU A 166 -19.74 -11.55 -20.31
CA LEU A 166 -20.23 -10.65 -19.26
C LEU A 166 -21.09 -11.40 -18.23
N ALA A 167 -21.93 -12.35 -18.65
CA ALA A 167 -22.72 -13.17 -17.73
C ALA A 167 -21.82 -14.03 -16.83
N ASN A 168 -20.79 -14.67 -17.40
CA ASN A 168 -19.79 -15.43 -16.64
C ASN A 168 -18.97 -14.55 -15.69
N LEU A 169 -18.65 -13.32 -16.09
CA LEU A 169 -18.04 -12.34 -15.20
C LEU A 169 -19.00 -11.97 -14.05
N GLY A 170 -20.30 -11.83 -14.32
CA GLY A 170 -21.34 -11.63 -13.30
C GLY A 170 -21.36 -12.76 -12.26
N TYR A 171 -21.34 -14.02 -12.69
CA TYR A 171 -21.26 -15.18 -11.79
C TYR A 171 -19.98 -15.17 -10.95
N LEU A 172 -18.84 -14.86 -11.57
CA LEU A 172 -17.57 -14.77 -10.87
C LEU A 172 -17.60 -13.68 -9.78
N LEU A 173 -18.12 -12.50 -10.12
CA LEU A 173 -18.24 -11.39 -9.18
C LEU A 173 -19.22 -11.71 -8.05
N LEU A 174 -20.31 -12.43 -8.32
CA LEU A 174 -21.22 -12.89 -7.29
C LEU A 174 -20.49 -13.80 -6.28
N ALA A 175 -19.75 -14.79 -6.77
CA ALA A 175 -18.93 -15.66 -5.93
C ALA A 175 -17.88 -14.86 -5.14
N ALA A 176 -17.19 -13.92 -5.79
CA ALA A 176 -16.23 -13.03 -5.12
C ALA A 176 -16.90 -12.18 -4.03
N GLY A 177 -18.13 -11.70 -4.24
CA GLY A 177 -18.89 -10.94 -3.26
C GLY A 177 -19.23 -11.76 -2.01
N ILE A 178 -19.61 -13.02 -2.20
CA ILE A 178 -19.93 -13.99 -1.14
C ILE A 178 -18.68 -14.34 -0.33
N TRP A 179 -17.62 -14.78 -1.00
CA TRP A 179 -16.44 -15.36 -0.33
C TRP A 179 -15.36 -14.34 0.03
N ALA A 180 -15.02 -13.42 -0.89
CA ALA A 180 -13.90 -12.48 -0.73
C ALA A 180 -14.33 -11.06 -0.33
N GLY A 181 -15.56 -10.66 -0.66
CA GLY A 181 -16.09 -9.31 -0.42
C GLY A 181 -15.41 -8.18 -1.22
N SER A 182 -14.46 -8.50 -2.11
CA SER A 182 -13.72 -7.53 -2.94
C SER A 182 -13.24 -8.19 -4.25
N PHE A 183 -13.04 -7.39 -5.29
CA PHE A 183 -12.48 -7.82 -6.57
C PHE A 183 -11.56 -6.73 -7.14
N HIS A 184 -10.28 -6.84 -6.79
CA HIS A 184 -9.31 -5.74 -6.90
C HIS A 184 -8.88 -5.41 -8.33
N VAL A 185 -8.85 -6.38 -9.26
CA VAL A 185 -8.53 -6.10 -10.68
C VAL A 185 -9.50 -5.11 -11.32
N LEU A 186 -10.77 -5.14 -10.91
CA LEU A 186 -11.78 -4.19 -11.37
C LEU A 186 -11.94 -2.98 -10.44
N GLY A 187 -11.03 -2.79 -9.48
CA GLY A 187 -11.10 -1.69 -8.52
C GLY A 187 -12.25 -1.80 -7.51
N LEU A 188 -12.90 -2.96 -7.40
CA LEU A 188 -14.05 -3.17 -6.52
C LEU A 188 -13.56 -3.49 -5.10
N LYS A 189 -13.44 -2.46 -4.26
CA LYS A 189 -12.87 -2.57 -2.91
C LYS A 189 -13.87 -2.97 -1.84
N LYS A 190 -15.17 -2.72 -2.06
CA LYS A 190 -16.25 -2.98 -1.08
C LYS A 190 -17.23 -4.04 -1.58
N ARG A 191 -17.77 -4.85 -0.65
CA ARG A 191 -18.69 -5.95 -0.98
C ARG A 191 -19.93 -5.49 -1.74
N TRP A 192 -20.51 -4.34 -1.39
CA TRP A 192 -21.66 -3.79 -2.12
C TRP A 192 -21.32 -3.40 -3.56
N GLN A 193 -20.09 -2.92 -3.82
CA GLN A 193 -19.62 -2.61 -5.18
C GLN A 193 -19.53 -3.89 -6.00
N VAL A 194 -19.01 -4.96 -5.40
CA VAL A 194 -18.90 -6.27 -6.04
C VAL A 194 -20.28 -6.83 -6.40
N PHE A 195 -21.26 -6.77 -5.49
CA PHE A 195 -22.63 -7.22 -5.80
C PHE A 195 -23.32 -6.35 -6.86
N THR A 196 -23.13 -5.03 -6.80
CA THR A 196 -23.70 -4.11 -7.81
C THR A 196 -23.13 -4.41 -9.19
N ALA A 197 -21.81 -4.60 -9.28
CA ALA A 197 -21.15 -4.99 -10.51
C ALA A 197 -21.60 -6.37 -10.99
N ALA A 198 -21.68 -7.36 -10.09
CA ALA A 198 -22.16 -8.70 -10.42
C ALA A 198 -23.54 -8.68 -11.07
N LEU A 199 -24.48 -7.92 -10.49
CA LEU A 199 -25.83 -7.76 -11.03
C LEU A 199 -25.82 -7.08 -12.39
N ALA A 200 -25.06 -5.99 -12.55
CA ALA A 200 -24.96 -5.26 -13.82
C ALA A 200 -24.38 -6.14 -14.95
N PHE A 201 -23.25 -6.82 -14.69
CA PHE A 201 -22.61 -7.72 -15.64
C PHE A 201 -23.51 -8.91 -16.01
N PHE A 202 -24.22 -9.47 -15.03
CA PHE A 202 -25.16 -10.55 -15.26
C PHE A 202 -26.35 -10.11 -16.15
N LEU A 203 -26.98 -8.98 -15.83
CA LEU A 203 -28.14 -8.47 -16.58
C LEU A 203 -27.77 -8.10 -18.02
N VAL A 204 -26.71 -7.30 -18.19
CA VAL A 204 -26.22 -6.88 -19.52
C VAL A 204 -25.78 -8.11 -20.32
N GLY A 205 -25.05 -9.02 -19.68
CA GLY A 205 -24.60 -10.26 -20.31
C GLY A 205 -25.78 -11.11 -20.81
N THR A 206 -26.79 -11.30 -19.96
CA THR A 206 -28.00 -12.05 -20.31
C THR A 206 -28.78 -11.38 -21.43
N MET A 207 -28.93 -10.05 -21.43
CA MET A 207 -29.59 -9.33 -22.51
C MET A 207 -28.87 -9.54 -23.84
N LEU A 208 -27.55 -9.29 -23.88
CA LEU A 208 -26.73 -9.44 -25.09
C LEU A 208 -26.72 -10.88 -25.63
N SER A 209 -26.70 -11.88 -24.74
CA SER A 209 -26.79 -13.29 -25.13
C SER A 209 -28.13 -13.69 -25.75
N ASN A 210 -29.17 -12.84 -25.65
CA ASN A 210 -30.49 -13.10 -26.22
C ASN A 210 -30.84 -12.20 -27.43
N ILE A 211 -29.96 -11.27 -27.86
CA ILE A 211 -30.22 -10.38 -29.02
C ILE A 211 -30.23 -11.12 -30.36
N GLY A 212 -29.62 -12.31 -30.44
CA GLY A 212 -29.52 -13.11 -31.67
C GLY A 212 -30.38 -14.36 -31.71
N LYS A 213 -31.38 -14.48 -30.82
CA LYS A 213 -32.39 -15.53 -30.86
C LYS A 213 -33.63 -15.06 -31.62
#